data_AF-A0A1C6I4T9-F1
#
_entry.id   AF-A0A1C6I4T9-F1
#
_cell.length_a   1.000
_cell.length_b   1.000
_cell.length_c   1.000
_cell.angle_alpha   90.00
_cell.angle_beta   90.00
_cell.angle_gamma   90.00
#
_symmetry.space_group_name_H-M   'P 1'
#
loop_
_entity.id
_entity.type
_entity.pdbx_description
1 polymer ?
#
loop_
_entity_poly.entity_id
_entity_poly.type
_entity_poly.pdbx_seq_one_letter_code
_entity_poly.pdbx_strand_id
1 'polypeptide(L)'
;MTALLDEYNAADKHDLHGLAKFHADYEAIHPFQDGNGRTGRLILFKECLKNDIIPFVVNDSRKAEYYHALNTAQTKQDYSLLEHFFREEQTEYRQQVEGFLPPVEK
;
A
#
# COMPACT_ATOMS: atom_id res chain seq x y z
N MET A 1 2.76 4.62 16.94
CA MET A 1 3.84 4.08 16.09
C MET A 1 4.35 2.75 16.61
N THR A 2 4.86 2.64 17.85
CA THR A 2 5.37 1.36 18.40
C THR A 2 4.38 0.20 18.25
N ALA A 3 3.13 0.37 18.72
CA ALA A 3 2.11 -0.66 18.59
C ALA A 3 1.81 -1.08 17.14
N LEU A 4 1.83 -0.13 16.18
CA LEU A 4 1.64 -0.45 14.75
C LEU A 4 2.79 -1.31 14.22
N LEU A 5 4.02 -1.01 14.61
CA LEU A 5 5.18 -1.78 14.19
C LEU A 5 5.22 -3.15 14.87
N ASP A 6 4.81 -3.25 16.13
CA ASP A 6 4.73 -4.54 16.83
C ASP A 6 3.67 -5.45 16.19
N GLU A 7 2.49 -4.90 15.86
CA GLU A 7 1.44 -5.63 15.14
C GLU A 7 1.92 -6.09 13.76
N TYR A 8 2.58 -5.20 13.01
CA TYR A 8 3.15 -5.52 11.71
C TYR A 8 4.20 -6.64 11.82
N ASN A 9 5.18 -6.51 12.72
CA ASN A 9 6.26 -7.49 12.83
C ASN A 9 5.85 -8.83 13.47
N ALA A 10 4.63 -8.94 14.00
CA ALA A 10 4.12 -10.20 14.55
C ALA A 10 3.79 -11.24 13.47
N ALA A 11 3.67 -10.84 12.19
CA ALA A 11 3.47 -11.74 11.06
C ALA A 11 4.76 -11.95 10.26
N ASP A 12 5.02 -13.19 9.84
CA ASP A 12 6.20 -13.54 9.03
C ASP A 12 6.08 -13.06 7.57
N LYS A 13 4.85 -13.00 7.05
CA LYS A 13 4.52 -12.53 5.70
C LYS A 13 3.27 -11.67 5.72
N HIS A 14 3.22 -10.72 4.82
CA HIS A 14 2.07 -9.83 4.61
C HIS A 14 1.48 -10.02 3.23
N ASP A 15 0.15 -10.02 3.17
CA ASP A 15 -0.60 -9.91 1.93
C ASP A 15 -1.04 -8.46 1.68
N LEU A 16 -1.67 -8.22 0.53
CA LEU A 16 -2.11 -6.87 0.16
C LEU A 16 -3.16 -6.32 1.14
N HIS A 17 -3.96 -7.19 1.75
CA HIS A 17 -4.96 -6.80 2.75
C HIS A 17 -4.29 -6.25 4.02
N GLY A 18 -3.32 -6.98 4.57
CA GLY A 18 -2.54 -6.55 5.73
C GLY A 18 -1.76 -5.27 5.47
N LEU A 19 -1.23 -5.10 4.25
CA LEU A 19 -0.58 -3.86 3.83
C LEU A 19 -1.58 -2.69 3.72
N ALA A 20 -2.80 -2.92 3.23
CA ALA A 20 -3.84 -1.89 3.20
C ALA A 20 -4.24 -1.43 4.60
N LYS A 21 -4.40 -2.37 5.54
CA LYS A 21 -4.62 -2.07 6.95
C LYS A 21 -3.47 -1.24 7.53
N PHE A 22 -2.23 -1.72 7.38
CA PHE A 22 -1.04 -1.02 7.88
C PHE A 22 -0.97 0.43 7.42
N HIS A 23 -1.27 0.69 6.14
CA HIS A 23 -1.21 2.04 5.57
C HIS A 23 -2.33 2.95 6.07
N ALA A 24 -3.55 2.42 6.22
CA ALA A 24 -4.64 3.18 6.81
C ALA A 24 -4.31 3.62 8.25
N ASP A 25 -3.74 2.71 9.03
CA ASP A 25 -3.33 2.94 10.43
C ASP A 25 -2.13 3.90 10.51
N TYR A 26 -1.14 3.75 9.64
CA TYR A 26 0.01 4.66 9.53
C TYR A 26 -0.42 6.10 9.21
N GLU A 27 -1.28 6.28 8.20
CA GLU A 27 -1.78 7.60 7.79
C GLU A 27 -2.65 8.24 8.89
N ALA A 28 -3.36 7.41 9.69
CA ALA A 28 -4.17 7.87 10.81
C ALA A 28 -3.31 8.33 12.00
N ILE A 29 -2.19 7.66 12.28
CA ILE A 29 -1.23 8.08 13.31
C ILE A 29 -0.57 9.41 12.93
N HIS A 30 -0.34 9.64 11.64
CA HIS A 30 0.23 10.88 11.10
C HIS A 30 1.53 11.33 11.82
N PRO A 31 2.57 10.48 11.88
CA PRO A 31 3.70 10.62 12.80
C PRO A 31 4.64 11.81 12.53
N PHE A 32 4.62 12.39 11.33
CA PHE A 32 5.49 13.50 10.94
C PHE A 32 4.68 14.79 10.73
N GLN A 33 5.36 15.95 10.77
CA GLN A 33 4.72 17.26 10.52
C GLN A 33 4.22 17.41 9.07
N ASP A 34 4.96 16.85 8.11
CA ASP A 34 4.59 16.77 6.69
C ASP A 34 5.24 15.50 6.10
N GLY A 35 4.74 15.05 4.95
CA GLY A 35 5.32 13.95 4.20
C GLY A 35 4.76 12.58 4.58
N ASN A 36 3.75 12.51 5.45
CA ASN A 36 3.13 11.25 5.86
C ASN A 36 2.66 10.44 4.64
N GLY A 37 1.81 11.02 3.79
CA GLY A 37 1.32 10.32 2.59
C GLY A 37 2.41 9.85 1.63
N ARG A 38 3.50 10.63 1.46
CA ARG A 38 4.65 10.23 0.64
C ARG A 38 5.37 9.03 1.26
N THR A 39 5.59 9.10 2.56
CA THR A 39 6.28 8.06 3.32
C THR A 39 5.44 6.78 3.42
N GLY A 40 4.14 6.87 3.67
CA GLY A 40 3.22 5.72 3.74
C GLY A 40 3.19 4.94 2.42
N ARG A 41 3.06 5.63 1.29
CA ARG A 41 3.12 4.99 -0.04
C ARG A 41 4.48 4.35 -0.33
N LEU A 42 5.58 4.99 0.07
CA LEU A 42 6.93 4.41 -0.09
C LEU A 42 7.14 3.18 0.80
N ILE A 43 6.61 3.19 2.03
CA ILE A 43 6.62 2.01 2.90
C ILE A 43 5.88 0.87 2.21
N LEU A 44 4.67 1.10 1.70
CA LEU A 44 3.93 0.05 1.00
C LEU A 44 4.65 -0.47 -0.24
N PHE A 45 5.25 0.42 -1.03
CA PHE A 45 6.04 0.00 -2.18
C PHE A 45 7.17 -0.96 -1.78
N LYS A 46 7.92 -0.59 -0.74
CA LYS A 46 9.02 -1.41 -0.18
C LYS A 46 8.52 -2.72 0.42
N GLU A 47 7.41 -2.71 1.15
CA GLU A 47 6.86 -3.94 1.75
C GLU A 47 6.22 -4.87 0.72
N CYS A 48 5.69 -4.35 -0.39
CA CYS A 48 5.28 -5.19 -1.52
C CYS A 48 6.48 -5.99 -2.05
N LEU A 49 7.60 -5.31 -2.34
CA LEU A 49 8.83 -5.96 -2.81
C LEU A 49 9.35 -7.01 -1.82
N LYS A 50 9.34 -6.70 -0.52
CA LYS A 50 9.81 -7.63 0.53
C LYS A 50 8.96 -8.91 0.60
N ASN A 51 7.68 -8.84 0.25
CA ASN A 51 6.72 -9.95 0.38
C ASN A 51 6.39 -10.64 -0.96
N ASP A 52 7.22 -10.46 -1.99
CA ASP A 52 6.98 -11.00 -3.35
C ASP A 52 5.62 -10.55 -3.95
N ILE A 53 5.16 -9.37 -3.56
CA ILE A 53 3.95 -8.73 -4.06
C ILE A 53 4.35 -7.66 -5.07
N ILE A 54 3.65 -7.59 -6.19
CA ILE A 54 3.89 -6.53 -7.18
C ILE A 54 3.62 -5.16 -6.54
N PRO A 55 4.55 -4.20 -6.61
CA PRO A 55 4.30 -2.87 -6.09
C PRO A 55 3.20 -2.14 -6.87
N PHE A 56 2.77 -1.01 -6.33
CA PHE A 56 1.84 -0.12 -7.00
C PHE A 56 2.23 1.34 -6.76
N VAL A 57 1.79 2.21 -7.65
CA VAL A 57 1.96 3.65 -7.55
C VAL A 57 0.59 4.27 -7.68
N VAL A 58 0.18 5.07 -6.69
CA VAL A 58 -1.10 5.79 -6.73
C VAL A 58 -0.98 6.92 -7.75
N ASN A 59 -1.70 6.81 -8.88
CA ASN A 59 -1.72 7.82 -9.92
C ASN A 59 -2.44 9.10 -9.45
N ASP A 60 -1.90 10.27 -9.80
CA ASP A 60 -2.52 11.56 -9.50
C ASP A 60 -3.92 11.69 -10.11
N SER A 61 -4.19 11.07 -11.25
CA SER A 61 -5.52 11.05 -11.87
C SER A 61 -6.59 10.33 -11.03
N ARG A 62 -6.17 9.38 -10.19
CA ARG A 62 -7.06 8.55 -9.34
C ARG A 62 -7.00 8.91 -7.86
N LYS A 63 -6.35 10.04 -7.53
CA LYS A 63 -6.13 10.48 -6.15
C LYS A 63 -7.42 10.67 -5.34
N ALA A 64 -8.51 11.06 -6.00
CA ALA A 64 -9.82 11.19 -5.36
C ALA A 64 -10.37 9.83 -4.89
N GLU A 65 -10.24 8.79 -5.71
CA GLU A 65 -10.64 7.41 -5.37
C GLU A 65 -9.80 6.87 -4.22
N TYR A 66 -8.47 7.08 -4.28
CA TYR A 66 -7.56 6.72 -3.20
C TYR A 66 -7.97 7.36 -1.87
N TYR A 67 -8.26 8.66 -1.84
CA TYR A 67 -8.68 9.34 -0.61
C TYR A 67 -10.03 8.85 -0.09
N HIS A 68 -10.96 8.52 -0.99
CA HIS A 68 -12.24 7.94 -0.61
C HIS A 68 -12.07 6.56 0.04
N ALA A 69 -11.25 5.70 -0.56
CA ALA A 69 -10.95 4.38 -0.03
C ALA A 69 -10.20 4.46 1.31
N LEU A 70 -9.21 5.35 1.43
CA LEU A 70 -8.47 5.59 2.67
C LEU A 70 -9.39 6.12 3.79
N ASN A 71 -10.26 7.08 3.49
CA ASN A 71 -11.21 7.60 4.46
C ASN A 71 -12.18 6.51 4.95
N THR A 72 -12.66 5.64 4.04
CA THR A 72 -13.50 4.49 4.39
C THR A 72 -12.77 3.53 5.33
N ALA A 73 -11.51 3.19 5.00
CA ALA A 73 -10.67 2.35 5.85
C ALA A 73 -10.50 2.92 7.26
N GLN A 74 -10.21 4.21 7.38
CA GLN A 74 -9.97 4.85 8.67
C GLN A 74 -11.25 4.99 9.52
N THR A 75 -12.36 5.36 8.88
CA THR A 75 -13.61 5.67 9.61
C THR A 75 -14.47 4.44 9.90
N LYS A 76 -14.43 3.42 9.03
CA LYS A 76 -15.26 2.22 9.15
C LYS A 76 -14.48 0.96 9.49
N GLN A 77 -13.14 1.03 9.53
CA GLN A 77 -12.27 -0.14 9.69
C GLN A 77 -12.53 -1.21 8.62
N ASP A 78 -12.93 -0.74 7.42
CA ASP A 78 -13.16 -1.58 6.24
C ASP A 78 -12.08 -1.29 5.20
N TYR A 79 -11.11 -2.20 5.11
CA TYR A 79 -9.95 -2.06 4.24
C TYR A 79 -10.19 -2.58 2.82
N SER A 80 -11.35 -3.17 2.55
CA SER A 80 -11.63 -3.85 1.27
C SER A 80 -11.55 -2.91 0.06
N LEU A 81 -12.08 -1.70 0.18
CA LEU A 81 -12.01 -0.69 -0.89
C LEU A 81 -10.57 -0.25 -1.16
N LEU A 82 -9.75 -0.11 -0.11
CA LEU A 82 -8.37 0.32 -0.24
C LEU A 82 -7.50 -0.79 -0.83
N GLU A 83 -7.71 -2.03 -0.40
CA GLU A 83 -7.08 -3.21 -0.99
C GLU A 83 -7.45 -3.35 -2.47
N HIS A 84 -8.72 -3.18 -2.81
CA HIS A 84 -9.20 -3.24 -4.20
C HIS A 84 -8.53 -2.17 -5.06
N PHE A 85 -8.50 -0.92 -4.59
CA PHE A 85 -7.82 0.18 -5.26
C PHE A 85 -6.34 -0.15 -5.52
N PHE A 86 -5.62 -0.67 -4.51
CA PHE A 86 -4.22 -1.07 -4.68
C PHE A 86 -4.05 -2.19 -5.70
N ARG A 87 -4.96 -3.15 -5.76
CA ARG A 87 -4.93 -4.24 -6.74
C ARG A 87 -5.09 -3.75 -8.18
N GLU A 88 -5.93 -2.73 -8.38
CA GLU A 88 -6.05 -2.06 -9.69
C GLU A 88 -4.75 -1.33 -10.05
N GLU A 89 -4.18 -0.55 -9.14
CA GLU A 89 -2.91 0.15 -9.38
C GLU A 89 -1.73 -0.82 -9.59
N GLN A 90 -1.75 -2.02 -8.98
CA GLN A 90 -0.78 -3.09 -9.28
C GLN A 90 -0.87 -3.58 -10.72
N THR A 91 -2.10 -3.64 -11.26
CA THR A 91 -2.33 -4.06 -12.65
C THR A 91 -1.77 -3.02 -13.62
N GLU A 92 -2.04 -1.74 -13.36
CA GLU A 92 -1.47 -0.63 -14.13
C GLU A 92 0.06 -0.60 -14.03
N TYR A 93 0.62 -0.73 -12.83
CA TYR A 93 2.07 -0.74 -12.62
C TYR A 93 2.73 -1.91 -13.35
N ARG A 94 2.13 -3.11 -13.30
CA ARG A 94 2.62 -4.29 -14.04
C ARG A 94 2.73 -4.00 -15.54
N GLN A 95 1.71 -3.40 -16.14
CA GLN A 95 1.71 -3.05 -17.57
C GLN A 95 2.84 -2.06 -17.91
N GLN A 96 3.08 -1.08 -17.03
CA GLN A 96 4.15 -0.09 -17.23
C GLN A 96 5.56 -0.70 -17.17
N VAL A 97 5.75 -1.71 -16.32
CA VAL A 97 7.07 -2.34 -16.15
C VAL A 97 7.30 -3.56 -17.03
N GLU A 98 6.28 -4.12 -17.67
CA GLU A 98 6.35 -5.36 -18.44
C GLU A 98 7.48 -5.35 -19.48
N GLY A 99 7.69 -4.23 -20.17
CA GLY A 99 8.76 -4.06 -21.16
C GLY A 99 10.18 -3.89 -20.58
N PHE A 100 10.31 -3.71 -19.27
CA PHE A 100 11.59 -3.51 -18.57
C PHE A 100 12.00 -4.73 -17.74
N LEU A 101 11.10 -5.68 -17.52
CA LEU A 101 11.42 -6.89 -16.76
C LEU A 101 12.22 -7.85 -17.66
N PRO A 102 13.46 -8.22 -17.29
CA PRO A 102 14.17 -9.25 -18.01
C PRO A 102 13.36 -10.55 -17.95
N PRO A 103 13.39 -11.39 -19.01
CA PRO A 103 12.80 -12.70 -18.94
C PRO A 103 13.45 -13.44 -17.76
N VAL A 104 12.62 -13.85 -16.80
CA VAL A 104 13.09 -14.63 -15.65
C VAL A 104 13.51 -15.98 -16.21
N GLU A 105 14.83 -16.24 -16.25
CA GLU A 105 15.33 -17.59 -16.49
C GLU A 105 14.80 -18.49 -15.37
N LYS A 106 13.99 -19.48 -15.75
CA LYS A 106 13.50 -20.52 -14.85
C LYS A 106 14.54 -21.59 -14.63
#